data_AF-A0A1G3LQZ1-F1
#
_entry.id   AF-A0A1G3LQZ1-F1
#
_cell.length_a   1.000
_cell.length_b   1.000
_cell.length_c   1.000
_cell.angle_alpha   90.00
_cell.angle_beta   90.00
_cell.angle_gamma   90.00
#
_symmetry.space_group_name_H-M   'P 1'
#
loop_
_entity.id
_entity.type
_entity.pdbx_description
1 polymer ?
#
loop_
_entity_poly.entity_id
_entity_poly.type
_entity_poly.pdbx_seq_one_letter_code
_entity_poly.pdbx_strand_id
1 'polypeptide(L)'
;MSKKKFVVINNRGNLSNVKQEFEKIMEEKTLEKISSLEIEPTKDKVEETIQIVNEDTILPEEAKNKIIKELKSNFINLFNFENCPEDYEELKYEAKLLSDINQYSLIMMAQRLLKIRNQKLYTNDGYRDFQEFIENELLVSRRTAYNYIELVECFGDKLIKLENKIEYSKLLPIISILKSESLNDFDKSEIKDKFLDEMNKKSKNQIIEEANQLKRKYGLIKDKNKVLFDIDNRFLDIIKYIENNEMSLKDKILINGYIEKISNILNNKKEV
;
A
#
# COMPACT_ATOMS: atom_id res chain seq x y z
N MET A 1 -45.97 7.33 -12.39
CA MET A 1 -45.00 7.02 -11.31
C MET A 1 -45.26 5.61 -10.82
N SER A 2 -44.45 4.64 -11.22
CA SER A 2 -44.55 3.26 -10.72
C SER A 2 -43.43 3.02 -9.71
N LYS A 3 -43.79 2.74 -8.47
CA LYS A 3 -42.89 2.21 -7.44
C LYS A 3 -42.36 0.86 -7.94
N LYS A 4 -41.13 0.81 -8.45
CA LYS A 4 -40.47 -0.46 -8.76
C LYS A 4 -40.23 -1.18 -7.44
N LYS A 5 -40.82 -2.37 -7.31
CA LYS A 5 -40.60 -3.27 -6.18
C LYS A 5 -39.12 -3.65 -6.16
N PHE A 6 -38.50 -3.48 -4.99
CA PHE A 6 -37.20 -4.07 -4.68
C PHE A 6 -37.27 -5.57 -4.96
N VAL A 7 -36.45 -6.06 -5.89
CA VAL A 7 -36.17 -7.49 -6.00
C VAL A 7 -35.15 -7.77 -4.91
N VAL A 8 -35.62 -8.29 -3.78
CA VAL A 8 -34.73 -8.87 -2.77
C VAL A 8 -34.13 -10.12 -3.39
N ILE A 9 -32.89 -10.04 -3.87
CA ILE A 9 -32.13 -11.21 -4.30
C ILE A 9 -31.72 -11.93 -3.01
N ASN A 10 -32.40 -13.05 -2.72
CA ASN A 10 -32.27 -13.87 -1.50
C ASN A 10 -30.92 -14.60 -1.33
N ASN A 11 -29.85 -14.16 -2.00
CA ASN A 11 -28.53 -14.80 -1.95
C ASN A 11 -27.41 -13.85 -1.50
N ARG A 12 -27.73 -12.84 -0.67
CA ARG A 12 -26.72 -12.15 0.14
C ARG A 12 -26.42 -13.06 1.33
N GLY A 13 -25.16 -13.47 1.51
CA GLY A 13 -24.68 -14.50 2.46
C GLY A 13 -25.65 -14.84 3.60
N ASN A 14 -26.35 -15.96 3.46
CA ASN A 14 -27.40 -16.35 4.40
C ASN A 14 -26.75 -16.95 5.68
N LEU A 15 -26.71 -16.17 6.77
CA LEU A 15 -26.26 -16.62 8.09
C LEU A 15 -27.38 -17.33 8.86
N SER A 16 -28.58 -17.49 8.27
CA SER A 16 -29.70 -18.19 8.90
C SER A 16 -29.36 -19.64 9.26
N ASN A 17 -28.46 -20.30 8.54
CA ASN A 17 -28.02 -21.65 8.88
C ASN A 17 -27.23 -21.68 10.20
N VAL A 18 -26.28 -20.74 10.38
CA VAL A 18 -25.53 -20.58 11.62
C VAL A 18 -26.47 -20.24 12.77
N LYS A 19 -27.42 -19.33 12.52
CA LYS A 19 -28.42 -18.94 13.52
C LYS A 19 -29.28 -20.13 13.91
N GLN A 20 -29.90 -20.83 12.97
CA GLN A 20 -30.76 -21.99 13.26
C GLN A 20 -30.02 -23.13 13.97
N GLU A 21 -28.76 -23.35 13.65
CA GLU A 21 -27.96 -24.43 14.25
C GLU A 21 -27.50 -24.09 15.68
N PHE A 22 -27.11 -22.84 15.93
CA PHE A 22 -26.46 -22.47 17.19
C PHE A 22 -27.30 -21.60 18.13
N GLU A 23 -28.43 -21.03 17.70
CA GLU A 23 -29.27 -20.07 18.47
C GLU A 23 -29.66 -20.55 19.88
N LYS A 24 -29.76 -21.87 20.09
CA LYS A 24 -30.08 -22.44 21.41
C LYS A 24 -28.90 -22.54 22.38
N ILE A 25 -27.68 -22.32 21.90
CA ILE A 25 -26.42 -22.55 22.63
C ILE A 25 -25.43 -21.39 22.51
N MET A 26 -25.86 -20.21 22.07
CA MET A 26 -25.06 -18.98 22.07
C MET A 26 -25.60 -17.97 23.08
N GLU A 27 -24.74 -17.08 23.55
CA GLU A 27 -25.17 -15.91 24.30
C GLU A 27 -25.99 -14.96 23.41
N GLU A 28 -26.97 -14.27 24.01
CA GLU A 28 -27.86 -13.33 23.31
C GLU A 28 -27.06 -12.24 22.57
N LYS A 29 -25.98 -11.75 23.18
CA LYS A 29 -25.04 -10.78 22.57
C LYS A 29 -24.41 -11.30 21.28
N THR A 30 -24.11 -12.60 21.20
CA THR A 30 -23.50 -13.25 20.04
C THR A 30 -24.53 -13.37 18.92
N LEU A 31 -25.77 -13.73 19.26
CA LEU A 31 -26.89 -13.84 18.33
C LEU A 31 -27.27 -12.49 17.70
N GLU A 32 -27.35 -11.44 18.52
CA GLU A 32 -27.64 -10.07 18.08
C GLU A 32 -26.58 -9.59 17.10
N LYS A 33 -25.30 -9.85 17.39
CA LYS A 33 -24.21 -9.39 16.53
C LYS A 33 -24.18 -10.12 15.18
N ILE A 34 -24.37 -11.43 15.19
CA ILE A 34 -24.52 -12.22 13.95
C ILE A 34 -25.72 -11.71 13.13
N SER A 35 -26.84 -11.39 13.77
CA SER A 35 -28.02 -10.83 13.10
C SER A 35 -27.76 -9.44 12.52
N SER A 36 -26.95 -8.61 13.20
CA SER A 36 -26.58 -7.28 12.71
C SER A 36 -25.72 -7.32 11.43
N LEU A 37 -24.95 -8.40 11.23
CA LEU A 37 -24.14 -8.61 10.03
C LEU A 37 -24.98 -8.92 8.79
N GLU A 38 -26.15 -9.53 8.92
CA GLU A 38 -27.06 -9.78 7.79
C GLU A 38 -27.63 -8.47 7.22
N ILE A 39 -27.75 -7.44 8.06
CA ILE A 39 -28.33 -6.15 7.71
C ILE A 39 -27.27 -5.21 7.14
N GLU A 40 -26.07 -5.18 7.74
CA GLU A 40 -24.99 -4.27 7.33
C GLU A 40 -23.61 -4.94 7.56
N PRO A 41 -23.15 -5.75 6.61
CA PRO A 41 -21.88 -6.46 6.73
C PRO A 41 -20.70 -5.52 6.46
N THR A 42 -20.10 -5.00 7.53
CA THR A 42 -18.82 -4.29 7.45
C THR A 42 -17.71 -5.11 8.07
N LYS A 43 -16.47 -4.86 7.64
CA LYS A 43 -15.28 -5.55 8.16
C LYS A 43 -15.15 -5.43 9.69
N ASP A 44 -15.32 -4.23 10.23
CA ASP A 44 -15.20 -4.00 11.68
C ASP A 44 -16.27 -4.78 12.44
N LYS A 45 -17.50 -4.87 11.90
CA LYS A 45 -18.56 -5.68 12.49
C LYS A 45 -18.27 -7.18 12.40
N VAL A 46 -17.61 -7.64 11.33
CA VAL A 46 -17.20 -9.05 11.21
C VAL A 46 -16.11 -9.37 12.23
N GLU A 47 -15.12 -8.49 12.38
CA GLU A 47 -14.05 -8.65 13.38
C GLU A 47 -14.59 -8.60 14.82
N GLU A 48 -15.50 -7.67 15.10
CA GLU A 48 -16.21 -7.56 16.38
C GLU A 48 -17.07 -8.80 16.66
N THR A 49 -17.78 -9.31 15.65
CA THR A 49 -18.59 -10.53 15.79
C THR A 49 -17.70 -11.76 16.03
N ILE A 50 -16.56 -11.88 15.35
CA ILE A 50 -15.59 -12.96 15.60
C ILE A 50 -15.04 -12.87 17.03
N GLN A 51 -14.76 -11.66 17.53
CA GLN A 51 -14.33 -11.47 18.90
C GLN A 51 -15.41 -11.90 19.90
N ILE A 52 -16.65 -11.47 19.70
CA ILE A 52 -17.79 -11.85 20.55
C ILE A 52 -18.03 -13.35 20.53
N VAL A 53 -17.91 -14.02 19.37
CA VAL A 53 -18.01 -15.49 19.26
C VAL A 53 -16.89 -16.19 20.04
N ASN A 54 -15.67 -15.65 20.04
CA ASN A 54 -14.55 -16.21 20.82
C ASN A 54 -14.76 -16.04 22.33
N GLU A 55 -15.32 -14.91 22.73
CA GLU A 55 -15.62 -14.54 24.13
C GLU A 55 -16.92 -15.17 24.65
N ASP A 56 -17.71 -15.82 23.79
CA ASP A 56 -18.90 -16.56 24.18
C ASP A 56 -18.50 -17.77 25.04
N THR A 57 -18.94 -17.77 26.29
CA THR A 57 -18.54 -18.78 27.28
C THR A 57 -19.40 -20.04 27.20
N ILE A 58 -20.52 -19.98 26.49
CA ILE A 58 -21.50 -21.05 26.33
C ILE A 58 -21.16 -21.91 25.12
N LEU A 59 -20.58 -21.30 24.07
CA LEU A 59 -20.21 -22.00 22.84
C LEU A 59 -19.04 -22.98 23.04
N PRO A 60 -19.19 -24.26 22.62
CA PRO A 60 -18.06 -25.17 22.50
C PRO A 60 -17.05 -24.69 21.44
N GLU A 61 -15.78 -25.00 21.64
CA GLU A 61 -14.71 -24.50 20.76
C GLU A 61 -14.83 -24.98 19.31
N GLU A 62 -15.38 -26.18 19.09
CA GLU A 62 -15.71 -26.68 17.75
C GLU A 62 -16.80 -25.83 17.08
N ALA A 63 -17.81 -25.39 17.84
CA ALA A 63 -18.88 -24.53 17.34
C ALA A 63 -18.34 -23.14 16.99
N LYS A 64 -17.50 -22.55 17.86
CA LYS A 64 -16.84 -21.26 17.58
C LYS A 64 -16.05 -21.30 16.28
N ASN A 65 -15.24 -22.34 16.11
CA ASN A 65 -14.45 -22.53 14.89
C ASN A 65 -15.33 -22.66 13.64
N LYS A 66 -16.46 -23.38 13.74
CA LYS A 66 -17.43 -23.52 12.64
C LYS A 66 -18.08 -22.18 12.30
N ILE A 67 -18.57 -21.44 13.30
CA ILE A 67 -19.19 -20.12 13.14
C ILE A 67 -18.20 -19.13 12.50
N ILE A 68 -16.97 -19.06 13.00
CA ILE A 68 -15.93 -18.16 12.46
C ILE A 68 -15.59 -18.52 11.01
N LYS A 69 -15.53 -19.82 10.68
CA LYS A 69 -15.30 -20.28 9.31
C LYS A 69 -16.45 -19.88 8.38
N GLU A 70 -17.70 -20.03 8.82
CA GLU A 70 -18.88 -19.62 8.05
C GLU A 70 -18.99 -18.10 7.91
N LEU A 71 -18.70 -17.32 8.95
CA LEU A 71 -18.63 -15.85 8.88
C LEU A 71 -17.63 -15.37 7.83
N LYS A 72 -16.43 -15.99 7.80
CA LYS A 72 -15.40 -15.69 6.79
C LYS A 72 -15.82 -16.14 5.39
N SER A 73 -16.45 -17.30 5.25
CA SER A 73 -16.95 -17.81 3.95
C SER A 73 -18.09 -16.95 3.41
N ASN A 74 -19.00 -16.49 4.26
CA ASN A 74 -20.13 -15.65 3.87
C ASN A 74 -19.69 -14.23 3.52
N PHE A 75 -18.62 -13.72 4.13
CA PHE A 75 -17.98 -12.49 3.70
C PHE A 75 -17.44 -12.56 2.25
N ILE A 76 -16.93 -13.73 1.84
CA ILE A 76 -16.52 -13.97 0.44
C ILE A 76 -17.74 -14.13 -0.47
N ASN A 77 -18.81 -14.77 -0.01
CA ASN A 77 -20.05 -14.93 -0.79
C ASN A 77 -20.86 -13.63 -0.95
N LEU A 78 -20.60 -12.60 -0.12
CA LEU A 78 -21.25 -11.29 -0.22
C LEU A 78 -20.88 -10.54 -1.51
N PHE A 79 -19.67 -10.73 -2.03
CA PHE A 79 -19.19 -10.09 -3.26
C PHE A 79 -18.59 -11.14 -4.20
N ASN A 80 -19.38 -11.59 -5.17
CA ASN A 80 -18.99 -12.60 -6.14
C ASN A 80 -19.44 -12.21 -7.56
N PHE A 81 -18.99 -12.97 -8.56
CA PHE A 81 -19.29 -12.65 -9.97
C PHE A 81 -20.78 -12.80 -10.34
N GLU A 82 -21.55 -13.56 -9.57
CA GLU A 82 -22.96 -13.86 -9.85
C GLU A 82 -23.92 -12.85 -9.20
N ASN A 83 -23.45 -12.00 -8.27
CA ASN A 83 -24.26 -11.06 -7.51
C ASN A 83 -23.84 -9.59 -7.65
N CYS A 84 -23.11 -9.25 -8.72
CA CYS A 84 -22.70 -7.89 -9.06
C CYS A 84 -23.92 -6.98 -9.30
N PRO A 85 -24.06 -5.84 -8.62
CA PRO A 85 -25.18 -4.92 -8.82
C PRO A 85 -25.10 -4.23 -10.19
N GLU A 86 -26.25 -3.81 -10.71
CA GLU A 86 -26.34 -3.04 -11.98
C GLU A 86 -26.41 -1.52 -11.75
N ASP A 87 -26.79 -1.10 -10.54
CA ASP A 87 -26.89 0.32 -10.18
C ASP A 87 -25.52 0.93 -9.89
N TYR A 88 -25.29 2.14 -10.41
CA TYR A 88 -24.00 2.81 -10.28
C TYR A 88 -23.61 3.12 -8.82
N GLU A 89 -24.55 3.54 -7.98
CA GLU A 89 -24.22 3.90 -6.60
C GLU A 89 -23.92 2.64 -5.78
N GLU A 90 -24.62 1.54 -6.03
CA GLU A 90 -24.29 0.24 -5.44
C GLU A 90 -22.93 -0.28 -5.93
N LEU A 91 -22.68 -0.29 -7.25
CA LEU A 91 -21.38 -0.66 -7.84
C LEU A 91 -20.22 0.12 -7.22
N LYS A 92 -20.37 1.44 -7.10
CA LYS A 92 -19.38 2.35 -6.53
C LYS A 92 -19.18 2.11 -5.04
N TYR A 93 -20.25 1.81 -4.30
CA TYR A 93 -20.17 1.47 -2.88
C TYR A 93 -19.39 0.17 -2.67
N GLU A 94 -19.76 -0.90 -3.37
CA GLU A 94 -19.10 -2.21 -3.24
C GLU A 94 -17.63 -2.15 -3.69
N ALA A 95 -17.32 -1.46 -4.79
CA ALA A 95 -15.95 -1.27 -5.24
C ALA A 95 -15.08 -0.53 -4.20
N LYS A 96 -15.63 0.49 -3.53
CA LYS A 96 -14.93 1.19 -2.44
C LYS A 96 -14.68 0.28 -1.24
N LEU A 97 -15.70 -0.47 -0.83
CA LEU A 97 -15.60 -1.40 0.29
C LEU A 97 -14.53 -2.47 0.04
N LEU A 98 -14.55 -3.10 -1.14
CA LEU A 98 -13.55 -4.09 -1.56
C LEU A 98 -12.13 -3.48 -1.61
N SER A 99 -12.00 -2.24 -2.09
CA SER A 99 -10.73 -1.52 -2.08
C SER A 99 -10.21 -1.29 -0.65
N ASP A 100 -11.06 -0.86 0.27
CA ASP A 100 -10.69 -0.61 1.66
C ASP A 100 -10.27 -1.91 2.38
N ILE A 101 -11.03 -3.00 2.16
CA ILE A 101 -10.69 -4.34 2.67
C ILE A 101 -9.32 -4.78 2.16
N ASN A 102 -9.04 -4.60 0.86
CA ASN A 102 -7.77 -4.96 0.27
C ASN A 102 -6.61 -4.14 0.86
N GLN A 103 -6.76 -2.82 1.00
CA GLN A 103 -5.74 -1.95 1.62
C GLN A 103 -5.43 -2.37 3.06
N TYR A 104 -6.45 -2.61 3.88
CA TYR A 104 -6.26 -3.09 5.25
C TYR A 104 -5.59 -4.47 5.28
N SER A 105 -6.06 -5.40 4.44
CA SER A 105 -5.53 -6.77 4.37
C SER A 105 -4.04 -6.78 4.00
N LEU A 106 -3.62 -5.90 3.08
CA LEU A 106 -2.21 -5.75 2.71
C LEU A 106 -1.35 -5.25 3.87
N ILE A 107 -1.84 -4.31 4.69
CA ILE A 107 -1.12 -3.82 5.89
C ILE A 107 -1.04 -4.91 6.96
N MET A 108 -2.15 -5.61 7.21
CA MET A 108 -2.14 -6.73 8.16
C MET A 108 -1.21 -7.84 7.72
N MET A 109 -1.23 -8.22 6.44
CA MET A 109 -0.30 -9.17 5.84
C MET A 109 1.13 -8.70 6.07
N ALA A 110 1.47 -7.46 5.71
CA ALA A 110 2.81 -6.90 5.90
C ALA A 110 3.28 -6.94 7.36
N GLN A 111 2.40 -6.73 8.35
CA GLN A 111 2.73 -6.89 9.76
C GLN A 111 3.16 -8.32 10.10
N ARG A 112 2.50 -9.34 9.55
CA ARG A 112 2.88 -10.76 9.76
C ARG A 112 4.16 -11.08 9.00
N LEU A 113 4.28 -10.63 7.76
CA LEU A 113 5.47 -10.79 6.94
C LEU A 113 6.71 -10.17 7.58
N LEU A 114 6.58 -9.01 8.22
CA LEU A 114 7.65 -8.38 8.99
C LEU A 114 8.11 -9.27 10.15
N LYS A 115 7.17 -9.90 10.89
CA LYS A 115 7.50 -10.85 11.96
C LYS A 115 8.21 -12.09 11.40
N ILE A 116 7.67 -12.69 10.35
CA ILE A 116 8.25 -13.87 9.67
C ILE A 116 9.69 -13.58 9.23
N ARG A 117 9.91 -12.43 8.58
CA ARG A 117 11.24 -12.00 8.12
C ARG A 117 12.21 -11.78 9.28
N ASN A 118 11.81 -11.00 10.29
CA ASN A 118 12.70 -10.61 11.39
C ASN A 118 13.09 -11.80 12.27
N GLN A 119 12.17 -12.75 12.46
CA GLN A 119 12.41 -13.97 13.24
C GLN A 119 12.90 -15.14 12.39
N LYS A 120 13.12 -14.93 11.08
CA LYS A 120 13.54 -15.95 10.11
C LYS A 120 12.65 -17.21 10.09
N LEU A 121 11.34 -17.04 10.34
CA LEU A 121 10.38 -18.16 10.43
C LEU A 121 10.17 -18.87 9.10
N TYR A 122 10.51 -18.24 7.98
CA TYR A 122 10.50 -18.86 6.65
C TYR A 122 11.39 -20.12 6.57
N THR A 123 12.39 -20.23 7.45
CA THR A 123 13.25 -21.42 7.51
C THR A 123 12.53 -22.66 8.01
N ASN A 124 11.39 -22.52 8.70
CA ASN A 124 10.59 -23.65 9.16
C ASN A 124 10.06 -24.51 8.00
N ASP A 125 9.79 -23.88 6.86
CA ASP A 125 9.31 -24.54 5.64
C ASP A 125 10.46 -24.85 4.67
N GLY A 126 11.72 -24.68 5.10
CA GLY A 126 12.91 -25.02 4.31
C GLY A 126 13.34 -23.94 3.30
N TYR A 127 12.75 -22.74 3.32
CA TYR A 127 13.15 -21.64 2.45
C TYR A 127 14.52 -21.08 2.82
N ARG A 128 15.35 -20.83 1.82
CA ARG A 128 16.74 -20.36 1.99
C ARG A 128 16.79 -18.92 2.48
N ASP A 129 15.88 -18.10 1.97
CA ASP A 129 15.74 -16.71 2.36
C ASP A 129 14.27 -16.26 2.32
N PHE A 130 14.03 -15.06 2.86
CA PHE A 130 12.69 -14.50 2.91
C PHE A 130 12.13 -14.17 1.52
N GLN A 131 12.98 -13.89 0.53
CA GLN A 131 12.52 -13.59 -0.82
C GLN A 131 11.92 -14.84 -1.45
N GLU A 132 12.59 -15.99 -1.33
CA GLU A 132 12.11 -17.28 -1.81
C GLU A 132 10.77 -17.66 -1.19
N PHE A 133 10.60 -17.43 0.13
CA PHE A 133 9.30 -17.60 0.79
C PHE A 133 8.20 -16.74 0.16
N ILE A 134 8.45 -15.44 -0.06
CA ILE A 134 7.46 -14.54 -0.67
C ILE A 134 7.08 -14.99 -2.09
N GLU A 135 8.06 -15.38 -2.90
CA GLU A 135 7.86 -15.74 -4.29
C GLU A 135 7.12 -17.08 -4.46
N ASN A 136 7.23 -18.00 -3.49
CA ASN A 136 6.60 -19.32 -3.56
C ASN A 136 5.28 -19.43 -2.78
N GLU A 137 5.14 -18.76 -1.64
CA GLU A 137 3.96 -18.91 -0.77
C GLU A 137 2.85 -17.87 -1.02
N LEU A 138 3.19 -16.72 -1.60
CA LEU A 138 2.24 -15.62 -1.73
C LEU A 138 1.88 -15.32 -3.18
N LEU A 139 0.60 -15.01 -3.40
CA LEU A 139 0.08 -14.52 -4.69
C LEU A 139 0.26 -13.01 -4.89
N VAL A 140 1.07 -12.34 -4.06
CA VAL A 140 1.35 -10.91 -4.17
C VAL A 140 2.73 -10.68 -4.74
N SER A 141 2.91 -9.62 -5.54
CA SER A 141 4.24 -9.30 -6.07
C SER A 141 5.23 -9.02 -4.94
N ARG A 142 6.48 -9.44 -5.12
CA ARG A 142 7.58 -9.14 -4.20
C ARG A 142 7.62 -7.65 -3.85
N ARG A 143 7.54 -6.79 -4.87
CA ARG A 143 7.56 -5.33 -4.69
C ARG A 143 6.44 -4.86 -3.76
N THR A 144 5.23 -5.38 -3.93
CA THR A 144 4.09 -5.05 -3.06
C THR A 144 4.38 -5.50 -1.62
N ALA A 145 4.79 -6.75 -1.41
CA ALA A 145 5.08 -7.26 -0.07
C ALA A 145 6.12 -6.40 0.65
N TYR A 146 7.26 -6.13 0.02
CA TYR A 146 8.31 -5.31 0.61
C TYR A 146 7.85 -3.87 0.87
N ASN A 147 7.18 -3.21 -0.08
CA ASN A 147 6.67 -1.84 0.11
C ASN A 147 5.77 -1.72 1.35
N TYR A 148 4.84 -2.65 1.55
CA TYR A 148 3.95 -2.61 2.72
C TYR A 148 4.68 -2.99 4.00
N ILE A 149 5.67 -3.89 3.96
CA ILE A 149 6.55 -4.16 5.11
C ILE A 149 7.26 -2.88 5.54
N GLU A 150 7.81 -2.11 4.60
CA GLU A 150 8.48 -0.84 4.91
C GLU A 150 7.53 0.19 5.55
N LEU A 151 6.26 0.22 5.13
CA LEU A 151 5.26 1.06 5.80
C LEU A 151 5.07 0.63 7.25
N VAL A 152 4.90 -0.66 7.51
CA VAL A 152 4.74 -1.16 8.88
C VAL A 152 5.99 -0.89 9.71
N GLU A 153 7.20 -1.05 9.16
CA GLU A 153 8.45 -0.68 9.84
C GLU A 153 8.49 0.80 10.23
N CYS A 154 8.12 1.69 9.33
CA CYS A 154 8.25 3.13 9.54
C CYS A 154 7.15 3.69 10.47
N PHE A 155 5.92 3.21 10.35
CA PHE A 155 4.77 3.82 11.03
C PHE A 155 4.19 2.94 12.16
N GLY A 156 4.42 1.63 12.13
CA GLY A 156 3.97 0.70 13.16
C GLY A 156 2.49 0.83 13.48
N ASP A 157 2.17 0.86 14.78
CA ASP A 157 0.80 0.91 15.29
C ASP A 157 0.03 2.18 14.89
N LYS A 158 0.72 3.25 14.46
CA LYS A 158 0.05 4.45 13.94
C LYS A 158 -0.80 4.14 12.71
N LEU A 159 -0.45 3.11 11.92
CA LEU A 159 -1.25 2.71 10.77
C LEU A 159 -2.56 2.02 11.17
N ILE A 160 -2.56 1.32 12.30
CA ILE A 160 -3.70 0.53 12.78
C ILE A 160 -4.74 1.44 13.45
N LYS A 161 -4.30 2.56 14.04
CA LYS A 161 -5.15 3.53 14.73
C LYS A 161 -5.90 4.48 13.80
N LEU A 162 -5.65 4.41 12.49
CA LEU A 162 -6.34 5.26 11.53
C LEU A 162 -7.64 4.55 11.11
N GLU A 163 -8.77 5.20 11.36
CA GLU A 163 -10.08 4.66 10.97
C GLU A 163 -10.32 4.77 9.45
N ASN A 164 -10.95 3.72 8.92
CA ASN A 164 -11.30 3.43 7.52
C ASN A 164 -11.39 4.63 6.57
N LYS A 165 -10.35 4.78 5.71
CA LYS A 165 -10.30 5.41 4.37
C LYS A 165 -8.85 5.75 4.01
N ILE A 166 -8.01 4.74 3.87
CA ILE A 166 -6.56 4.95 3.86
C ILE A 166 -5.92 4.34 2.63
N GLU A 167 -5.44 5.21 1.76
CA GLU A 167 -4.51 4.81 0.70
C GLU A 167 -3.09 4.77 1.28
N TYR A 168 -2.74 3.70 1.99
CA TYR A 168 -1.42 3.54 2.62
C TYR A 168 -0.27 3.73 1.63
N SER A 169 -0.49 3.37 0.36
CA SER A 169 0.47 3.58 -0.72
C SER A 169 0.90 5.05 -0.92
N LYS A 170 0.10 6.03 -0.48
CA LYS A 170 0.47 7.45 -0.47
C LYS A 170 1.63 7.75 0.45
N LEU A 171 1.90 6.93 1.47
CA LEU A 171 3.01 7.13 2.40
C LEU A 171 4.34 6.58 1.88
N LEU A 172 4.33 5.74 0.82
CA LEU A 172 5.54 5.17 0.23
C LEU A 172 6.61 6.21 -0.16
N PRO A 173 6.27 7.37 -0.76
CA PRO A 173 7.25 8.36 -1.15
C PRO A 173 8.12 8.88 0.00
N ILE A 174 7.62 8.89 1.24
CA ILE A 174 8.37 9.42 2.39
C ILE A 174 9.23 8.38 3.11
N ILE A 175 9.09 7.08 2.81
CA ILE A 175 9.88 6.01 3.45
C ILE A 175 11.39 6.29 3.37
N SER A 176 11.89 6.65 2.19
CA SER A 176 13.33 6.97 2.00
C SER A 176 13.81 8.13 2.87
N ILE A 177 12.93 9.07 3.24
CA ILE A 177 13.26 10.18 4.14
C ILE A 177 13.34 9.66 5.58
N LEU A 178 12.35 8.86 5.98
CA LEU A 178 12.26 8.29 7.33
C LEU A 178 13.39 7.29 7.63
N LYS A 179 13.86 6.57 6.61
CA LYS A 179 15.01 5.65 6.71
C LYS A 179 16.37 6.36 6.60
N SER A 180 16.40 7.64 6.25
CA SER A 180 17.67 8.37 6.14
C SER A 180 18.33 8.54 7.52
N GLU A 181 19.63 8.29 7.59
CA GLU A 181 20.46 8.57 8.77
C GLU A 181 20.72 10.08 8.95
N SER A 182 20.50 10.88 7.91
CA SER A 182 20.75 12.34 7.96
C SER A 182 19.70 13.14 8.75
N LEU A 183 18.57 12.53 9.12
CA LEU A 183 17.55 13.16 9.95
C LEU A 183 17.57 12.58 11.36
N ASN A 184 17.40 13.46 12.36
CA ASN A 184 17.17 13.05 13.73
C ASN A 184 15.74 12.48 13.92
N ASP A 185 15.50 11.84 15.06
CA ASP A 185 14.22 11.18 15.35
C ASP A 185 13.05 12.15 15.54
N PHE A 186 13.32 13.39 16.00
CA PHE A 186 12.30 14.42 16.15
C PHE A 186 11.73 14.84 14.80
N ASP A 187 12.59 15.18 13.84
CA ASP A 187 12.21 15.54 12.47
C ASP A 187 11.47 14.39 11.79
N LYS A 188 11.91 13.15 12.02
CA LYS A 188 11.23 11.95 11.50
C LYS A 188 9.82 11.81 12.08
N SER A 189 9.63 12.08 13.37
CA SER A 189 8.29 12.00 13.98
C SER A 189 7.36 13.09 13.42
N GLU A 190 7.85 14.31 13.29
CA GLU A 190 7.07 15.43 12.72
C GLU A 190 6.64 15.12 11.27
N ILE A 191 7.56 14.60 10.45
CA ILE A 191 7.25 14.19 9.08
C ILE A 191 6.21 13.06 9.06
N LYS A 192 6.32 12.06 9.96
CA LYS A 192 5.32 10.99 10.05
C LYS A 192 3.94 11.57 10.34
N ASP A 193 3.82 12.39 11.38
CA ASP A 193 2.53 12.92 11.82
C ASP A 193 1.90 13.84 10.76
N LYS A 194 2.71 14.68 10.12
CA LYS A 194 2.29 15.51 8.98
C LYS A 194 1.68 14.65 7.87
N PHE A 195 2.40 13.64 7.38
CA PHE A 195 1.94 12.87 6.22
C PHE A 195 0.78 11.92 6.54
N LEU A 196 0.66 11.48 7.80
CA LEU A 196 -0.51 10.74 8.28
C LEU A 196 -1.78 11.60 8.27
N ASP A 197 -1.69 12.88 8.63
CA ASP A 197 -2.82 13.81 8.55
C ASP A 197 -3.16 14.18 7.09
N GLU A 198 -2.15 14.38 6.26
CA GLU A 198 -2.33 14.88 4.89
C GLU A 198 -2.79 13.83 3.90
N MET A 199 -2.57 12.53 4.15
CA MET A 199 -2.90 11.47 3.20
C MET A 199 -4.39 11.40 2.84
N ASN A 200 -5.26 11.85 3.75
CA ASN A 200 -6.72 11.92 3.56
C ASN A 200 -7.18 13.24 2.93
N LYS A 201 -6.32 14.27 2.93
CA LYS A 201 -6.63 15.63 2.45
C LYS A 201 -6.07 15.90 1.05
N LYS A 202 -4.95 15.27 0.72
CA LYS A 202 -4.19 15.53 -0.51
C LYS A 202 -4.28 14.38 -1.50
N SER A 203 -4.20 14.72 -2.78
CA SER A 203 -4.03 13.74 -3.85
C SER A 203 -2.66 13.05 -3.74
N LYS A 204 -2.54 11.86 -4.33
CA LYS A 204 -1.26 11.13 -4.40
C LYS A 204 -0.15 11.97 -5.03
N ASN A 205 -0.45 12.77 -6.05
CA ASN A 205 0.54 13.59 -6.75
C ASN A 205 1.08 14.72 -5.86
N GLN A 206 0.22 15.38 -5.08
CA GLN A 206 0.63 16.41 -4.13
C GLN A 206 1.54 15.81 -3.04
N ILE A 207 1.19 14.65 -2.50
CA ILE A 207 2.01 13.94 -1.52
C ILE A 207 3.39 13.57 -2.10
N ILE A 208 3.44 13.11 -3.35
CA ILE A 208 4.71 12.80 -4.04
C ILE A 208 5.55 14.08 -4.22
N GLU A 209 4.95 15.18 -4.62
CA GLU A 209 5.64 16.45 -4.83
C GLU A 209 6.26 16.96 -3.52
N GLU A 210 5.51 16.98 -2.43
CA GLU A 210 6.01 17.38 -1.12
C GLU A 210 7.09 16.45 -0.60
N ALA A 211 6.94 15.14 -0.76
CA ALA A 211 7.99 14.19 -0.44
C ALA A 211 9.26 14.48 -1.23
N ASN A 212 9.16 14.83 -2.52
CA ASN A 212 10.30 15.19 -3.35
C ASN A 212 10.96 16.51 -2.90
N GLN A 213 10.18 17.51 -2.50
CA GLN A 213 10.70 18.76 -1.95
C GLN A 213 11.49 18.50 -0.65
N LEU A 214 10.95 17.66 0.25
CA LEU A 214 11.67 17.25 1.46
C LEU A 214 12.94 16.47 1.13
N LYS A 215 12.89 15.54 0.18
CA LYS A 215 14.11 14.84 -0.28
C LYS A 215 15.18 15.79 -0.80
N ARG A 216 14.81 16.85 -1.50
CA ARG A 216 15.77 17.89 -1.92
C ARG A 216 16.31 18.67 -0.72
N LYS A 217 15.43 19.11 0.19
CA LYS A 217 15.79 19.83 1.42
C LYS A 217 16.84 19.06 2.24
N TYR A 218 16.68 17.74 2.34
CA TYR A 218 17.58 16.86 3.08
C TYR A 218 18.69 16.22 2.23
N GLY A 219 18.88 16.66 0.98
CA GLY A 219 19.96 16.20 0.11
C GLY A 219 19.85 14.74 -0.38
N LEU A 220 18.68 14.11 -0.24
CA LEU A 220 18.41 12.73 -0.66
C LEU A 220 18.21 12.59 -2.17
N ILE A 221 17.87 13.70 -2.85
CA ILE A 221 17.81 13.79 -4.31
C ILE A 221 18.70 14.95 -4.75
N LYS A 222 19.62 14.68 -5.68
CA LYS A 222 20.39 15.74 -6.34
C LYS A 222 19.46 16.56 -7.21
N ASP A 223 19.48 17.87 -7.03
CA ASP A 223 18.68 18.78 -7.83
C ASP A 223 19.17 18.73 -9.28
N LYS A 224 18.30 18.30 -10.22
CA LYS A 224 18.67 18.19 -11.65
C LYS A 224 19.15 19.54 -12.19
N ASN A 225 18.60 20.64 -11.71
CA ASN A 225 18.99 21.97 -12.13
C ASN A 225 20.39 22.34 -11.63
N LYS A 226 20.75 21.90 -10.41
CA LYS A 226 22.10 22.05 -9.88
C LYS A 226 23.10 21.19 -10.64
N VAL A 227 22.73 19.97 -11.01
CA VAL A 227 23.56 19.09 -11.84
C VAL A 227 23.79 19.69 -13.24
N LEU A 228 22.76 20.25 -13.87
CA LEU A 228 22.89 20.95 -15.15
C LEU A 228 23.80 22.18 -15.05
N PHE A 229 23.60 23.01 -14.03
CA PHE A 229 24.45 24.18 -13.76
C PHE A 229 25.93 23.80 -13.50
N ASP A 230 26.17 22.72 -12.75
CA ASP A 230 27.53 22.21 -12.51
C ASP A 230 28.18 21.66 -13.78
N ILE A 231 27.40 21.06 -14.70
CA ILE A 231 27.89 20.60 -16.00
C ILE A 231 28.25 21.80 -16.89
N ASP A 232 27.40 22.81 -16.95
CA ASP A 232 27.62 24.02 -17.76
C ASP A 232 28.90 24.75 -17.31
N ASN A 233 29.10 24.91 -16.00
CA ASN A 233 30.31 25.55 -15.46
C ASN A 233 31.57 24.75 -15.79
N ARG A 234 31.54 23.41 -15.68
CA ARG A 234 32.68 22.56 -16.06
C ARG A 234 32.99 22.64 -17.56
N PHE A 235 31.97 22.74 -18.41
CA PHE A 235 32.15 22.95 -19.84
C PHE A 235 32.79 24.31 -20.14
N LEU A 236 32.35 25.37 -19.46
CA LEU A 236 32.96 26.70 -19.58
C LEU A 236 34.43 26.70 -19.14
N ASP A 237 34.78 25.96 -18.10
CA ASP A 237 36.17 25.82 -17.65
C ASP A 237 37.04 25.11 -18.68
N ILE A 238 36.49 24.09 -19.36
CA ILE A 238 37.17 23.41 -20.48
C ILE A 238 37.37 24.38 -21.66
N ILE A 239 36.35 25.17 -22.02
CA ILE A 239 36.45 26.18 -23.09
C ILE A 239 37.54 27.21 -22.76
N LYS A 240 37.53 27.75 -21.53
CA LYS A 240 38.57 28.69 -21.08
C LYS A 240 39.96 28.07 -21.10
N TYR A 241 40.09 26.80 -20.71
CA TYR A 241 41.37 26.10 -20.76
C TYR A 241 41.87 25.97 -22.21
N ILE A 242 40.98 25.62 -23.14
CA ILE A 242 41.25 25.52 -24.58
C ILE A 242 41.66 26.88 -25.18
N GLU A 243 40.97 27.96 -24.80
CA GLU A 243 41.24 29.31 -25.30
C GLU A 243 42.57 29.89 -24.80
N ASN A 244 42.95 29.56 -23.56
CA ASN A 244 44.14 30.11 -22.92
C ASN A 244 45.42 29.29 -23.15
N ASN A 245 45.35 28.15 -23.85
CA ASN A 245 46.50 27.30 -24.12
C ASN A 245 46.68 27.06 -25.62
N GLU A 246 47.91 27.16 -26.11
CA GLU A 246 48.23 26.76 -27.48
C GLU A 246 48.04 25.25 -27.65
N MET A 247 46.96 24.86 -28.31
CA MET A 247 46.67 23.46 -28.60
C MET A 247 47.42 22.96 -29.84
N SER A 248 47.94 21.74 -29.74
CA SER A 248 48.52 21.06 -30.90
C SER A 248 47.46 20.75 -31.96
N LEU A 249 47.88 20.56 -33.21
CA LEU A 249 46.98 20.15 -34.31
C LEU A 249 46.26 18.84 -33.98
N LYS A 250 46.92 17.92 -33.28
CA LYS A 250 46.37 16.63 -32.85
C LYS A 250 45.22 16.80 -31.86
N ASP A 251 45.36 17.73 -30.91
CA ASP A 251 44.33 18.01 -29.91
C ASP A 251 43.11 18.67 -30.54
N LYS A 252 43.32 19.59 -31.50
CA LYS A 252 42.22 20.22 -32.26
C LYS A 252 41.38 19.20 -33.03
N ILE A 253 42.03 18.23 -33.69
CA ILE A 253 41.34 17.15 -34.41
C ILE A 253 40.52 16.29 -33.43
N LEU A 254 41.10 15.94 -32.28
CA LEU A 254 40.44 15.13 -31.27
C LEU A 254 39.19 15.83 -30.70
N ILE A 255 39.29 17.12 -30.38
CA ILE A 255 38.19 17.94 -29.85
C ILE A 255 37.06 18.04 -30.87
N ASN A 256 37.38 18.32 -32.13
CA ASN A 256 36.36 18.36 -33.20
C ASN A 256 35.62 17.03 -33.34
N GLY A 257 36.34 15.89 -33.24
CA GLY A 257 35.71 14.57 -33.23
C GLY A 257 34.77 14.34 -32.04
N TYR A 258 35.04 14.94 -30.88
CA TYR A 258 34.11 14.90 -29.74
C TYR A 258 32.90 15.82 -29.94
N ILE A 259 33.09 17.03 -30.47
CA ILE A 259 32.01 17.98 -30.78
C ILE A 259 31.02 17.36 -31.78
N GLU A 260 31.53 16.69 -32.81
CA GLU A 260 30.71 16.04 -33.83
C GLU A 260 29.89 14.88 -33.24
N LYS A 261 30.51 14.05 -32.39
CA LYS A 261 29.81 12.98 -31.65
C LYS A 261 28.70 13.52 -30.76
N ILE A 262 28.97 14.58 -30.01
CA ILE A 262 27.97 15.23 -29.13
C ILE A 262 26.83 15.82 -29.97
N SER A 263 27.14 16.49 -31.09
CA SER A 263 26.13 17.06 -31.99
C SER A 263 25.20 15.99 -32.57
N ASN A 264 25.75 14.84 -32.96
CA ASN A 264 24.95 13.70 -33.44
C ASN A 264 24.02 13.14 -32.36
N ILE A 265 24.50 13.03 -31.11
CA ILE A 265 23.66 12.60 -29.98
C ILE A 265 22.51 13.59 -29.72
N LEU A 266 22.78 14.90 -29.82
CA LEU A 266 21.77 15.94 -29.62
C LEU A 266 20.72 15.97 -30.74
N ASN A 267 21.14 15.76 -31.99
CA ASN A 267 20.23 15.73 -33.14
C ASN A 267 19.34 14.48 -33.14
N ASN A 268 19.88 13.31 -32.78
CA ASN A 268 19.09 12.07 -32.68
C ASN A 268 18.04 12.09 -31.55
N LYS A 269 18.14 13.01 -30.59
CA LYS A 269 17.14 13.22 -29.53
C LYS A 269 15.94 14.08 -29.95
N LYS A 270 15.99 14.74 -31.11
CA LYS A 270 14.88 15.58 -31.62
C LYS A 270 13.90 14.83 -32.52
N GLU A 271 14.21 13.59 -32.90
CA GLU A 271 13.39 12.75 -33.80
C GLU A 271 12.54 11.68 -33.07
N VAL A 272 12.43 11.76 -31.74
CA VAL A 272 11.56 10.90 -30.90
C VAL A 272 10.64 11.78 -30.07
#